data_AF-A0A3R7HAP0-F1
#
_entry.id   AF-A0A3R7HAP0-F1
#
_cell.length_a   1.000
_cell.length_b   1.000
_cell.length_c   1.000
_cell.angle_alpha   90.00
_cell.angle_beta   90.00
_cell.angle_gamma   90.00
#
_symmetry.space_group_name_H-M   'P 1'
#
loop_
_entity.id
_entity.type
_entity.pdbx_description
1 polymer ?
#
loop_
_entity_poly.entity_id
_entity_poly.type
_entity_poly.pdbx_seq_one_letter_code
_entity_poly.pdbx_strand_id
1 'polypeptide(L)'
;MKKEMSDFERKRVLKHTHHQKIDYALAKAFIKDYDVYQLVKDFFAEYLHLNYEFTHEELSKELNKQFIDESLKKQIVGFLARLSFFQFNTAQQPTQEQLRNMIVEFKNIINNLILFEEQQKNQSVTEKIGTFLKKIIVKERPVRRKRIALNSVQQVSQEPIDNQPLQTMFMQEQRTFNQEKEKQSRQLPEQQRVQQQIAPSRKNMETFFPKKEEPIPEFKELEDPQMLISLIGQEIAAHNTYHARNLYKQLMSIYNRLPDQKKHQYYPFVSDIYNRLRVI
;
A
#
# COMPACT_ATOMS: atom_id res chain seq x y z
N MET A 1 -10.34 -0.91 -34.05
CA MET A 1 -9.94 -1.91 -33.03
C MET A 1 -9.03 -1.23 -32.03
N LYS A 2 -9.40 -1.16 -30.74
CA LYS A 2 -8.49 -0.66 -29.69
C LYS A 2 -7.50 -1.79 -29.38
N LYS A 3 -6.20 -1.54 -29.50
CA LYS A 3 -5.17 -2.52 -29.13
C LYS A 3 -5.28 -2.76 -27.63
N GLU A 4 -5.57 -3.99 -27.22
CA GLU A 4 -5.56 -4.34 -25.80
C GLU A 4 -4.15 -4.17 -25.25
N MET A 5 -4.05 -3.39 -24.17
CA MET A 5 -2.79 -3.11 -23.51
C MET A 5 -2.35 -4.37 -22.75
N SER A 6 -1.07 -4.72 -22.82
CA SER A 6 -0.58 -5.87 -22.04
C SER A 6 -0.73 -5.62 -20.54
N ASP A 7 -0.93 -6.67 -19.74
CA ASP A 7 -1.04 -6.55 -18.27
C ASP A 7 0.15 -5.80 -17.65
N PHE A 8 1.33 -5.96 -18.25
CA PHE A 8 2.55 -5.29 -17.80
C PHE A 8 2.52 -3.79 -18.08
N GLU A 9 2.18 -3.39 -19.31
CA GLU A 9 2.00 -1.98 -19.65
C GLU A 9 0.92 -1.34 -18.78
N ARG A 10 -0.20 -2.06 -18.54
CA ARG A 10 -1.25 -1.59 -17.63
C ARG A 10 -0.70 -1.34 -16.23
N LYS A 11 0.06 -2.27 -15.65
CA LYS A 11 0.67 -2.09 -14.32
C LYS A 11 1.69 -0.95 -14.30
N ARG A 12 2.46 -0.77 -15.36
CA ARG A 12 3.39 0.37 -15.48
C ARG A 12 2.65 1.72 -15.52
N VAL A 13 1.55 1.80 -16.27
CA VAL A 13 0.67 2.97 -16.28
C VAL A 13 0.07 3.20 -14.89
N LEU A 14 -0.45 2.14 -14.25
CA LEU A 14 -1.00 2.19 -12.90
C LEU A 14 0.02 2.75 -11.89
N LYS A 15 1.26 2.26 -11.93
CA LYS A 15 2.38 2.77 -11.12
C LYS A 15 2.54 4.27 -11.26
N HIS A 16 2.63 4.73 -12.51
CA HIS A 16 2.87 6.12 -12.82
C HIS A 16 1.73 7.01 -12.34
N THR A 17 0.49 6.62 -12.63
CA THR A 17 -0.72 7.33 -12.20
C THR A 17 -0.78 7.45 -10.67
N HIS A 18 -0.54 6.37 -9.93
CA HIS A 18 -0.58 6.42 -8.47
C HIS A 18 0.61 7.14 -7.85
N HIS A 19 1.79 7.12 -8.47
CA HIS A 19 2.91 7.95 -8.04
C HIS A 19 2.57 9.44 -8.11
N GLN A 20 1.91 9.89 -9.19
CA GLN A 20 1.44 11.28 -9.28
C GLN A 20 0.43 11.62 -8.18
N LYS A 21 -0.55 10.73 -7.93
CA LYS A 21 -1.51 10.89 -6.83
C LYS A 21 -0.82 10.98 -5.46
N ILE A 22 0.21 10.15 -5.23
CA ILE A 22 1.03 10.13 -4.02
C ILE A 22 1.82 11.44 -3.87
N ASP A 23 2.51 11.87 -4.92
CA ASP A 23 3.32 13.09 -4.89
C ASP A 23 2.44 14.32 -4.64
N TYR A 24 1.25 14.35 -5.25
CA TYR A 24 0.23 15.36 -4.95
C TYR A 24 -0.23 15.30 -3.49
N ALA A 25 -0.53 14.11 -2.95
CA ALA A 25 -0.95 13.96 -1.56
C ALA A 25 0.15 14.42 -0.57
N LEU A 26 1.41 14.12 -0.86
CA LEU A 26 2.55 14.57 -0.06
C LEU A 26 2.79 16.09 -0.16
N ALA A 27 2.46 16.71 -1.29
CA ALA A 27 2.58 18.15 -1.45
C ALA A 27 1.50 18.96 -0.68
N LYS A 28 0.40 18.32 -0.25
CA LYS A 28 -0.64 19.00 0.54
C LYS A 28 -0.07 19.48 1.87
N ALA A 29 -0.48 20.68 2.29
CA ALA A 29 -0.14 21.21 3.62
C ALA A 29 -0.78 20.37 4.74
N PHE A 30 -2.02 19.92 4.53
CA PHE A 30 -2.78 19.10 5.45
C PHE A 30 -3.33 17.87 4.72
N ILE A 31 -3.07 16.69 5.28
CA ILE A 31 -3.48 15.40 4.74
C ILE A 31 -4.61 14.87 5.61
N LYS A 32 -5.72 14.50 4.99
CA LYS A 32 -6.83 13.83 5.68
C LYS A 32 -6.55 12.32 5.70
N ASP A 33 -6.91 11.68 6.80
CA ASP A 33 -6.89 10.22 6.95
C ASP A 33 -7.68 9.50 5.84
N TYR A 34 -8.87 10.01 5.53
CA TYR A 34 -9.72 9.51 4.45
C TYR A 34 -9.00 9.52 3.08
N ASP A 35 -8.24 10.57 2.78
CA ASP A 35 -7.50 10.68 1.51
C ASP A 35 -6.45 9.56 1.39
N VAL A 36 -5.77 9.22 2.50
CA VAL A 36 -4.77 8.14 2.51
C VAL A 36 -5.44 6.78 2.31
N TYR A 37 -6.55 6.56 2.99
CA TYR A 37 -7.31 5.32 2.86
C TYR A 37 -7.83 5.11 1.44
N GLN A 38 -8.43 6.15 0.85
CA GLN A 38 -8.96 6.08 -0.51
C GLN A 38 -7.84 5.85 -1.53
N LEU A 39 -6.70 6.52 -1.37
CA LEU A 39 -5.53 6.35 -2.23
C LEU A 39 -5.03 4.89 -2.26
N VAL A 40 -5.03 4.23 -1.09
CA VAL A 40 -4.65 2.82 -0.96
C VAL A 40 -5.71 1.90 -1.58
N LYS A 41 -6.99 2.14 -1.28
CA LYS A 41 -8.11 1.36 -1.82
C LYS A 41 -8.16 1.39 -3.34
N ASP A 42 -8.11 2.59 -3.92
CA ASP A 42 -8.18 2.78 -5.37
C ASP A 42 -7.07 1.99 -6.08
N PHE A 43 -5.85 2.07 -5.57
CA PHE A 43 -4.72 1.33 -6.14
C PHE A 43 -4.96 -0.18 -6.12
N PHE A 44 -5.36 -0.74 -4.97
CA PHE A 44 -5.55 -2.20 -4.88
C PHE A 44 -6.77 -2.67 -5.67
N ALA A 45 -7.83 -1.85 -5.76
CA ALA A 45 -8.97 -2.12 -6.62
C ALA A 45 -8.54 -2.22 -8.09
N GLU A 46 -7.78 -1.23 -8.58
CA GLU A 46 -7.26 -1.19 -9.95
C GLU A 46 -6.20 -2.28 -10.21
N TYR A 47 -5.34 -2.58 -9.22
CA TYR A 47 -4.27 -3.58 -9.33
C TYR A 47 -4.83 -5.01 -9.43
N LEU A 48 -5.87 -5.32 -8.65
CA LEU A 48 -6.47 -6.65 -8.54
C LEU A 48 -7.75 -6.83 -9.40
N HIS A 49 -8.20 -5.79 -10.10
CA HIS A 49 -9.46 -5.77 -10.87
C HIS A 49 -10.69 -6.04 -10.01
N LEU A 50 -10.72 -5.45 -8.81
CA LEU A 50 -11.86 -5.55 -7.91
C LEU A 50 -12.88 -4.48 -8.31
N ASN A 51 -14.08 -4.93 -8.68
CA ASN A 51 -15.22 -4.09 -9.05
C ASN A 51 -16.26 -3.94 -7.92
N TYR A 52 -15.86 -4.25 -6.69
CA TYR A 52 -16.68 -4.19 -5.49
C TYR A 52 -15.90 -3.54 -4.34
N GLU A 53 -16.62 -3.04 -3.33
CA GLU A 53 -15.98 -2.56 -2.11
C GLU A 53 -15.50 -3.74 -1.27
N PHE A 54 -14.22 -3.75 -0.93
CA PHE A 54 -13.62 -4.84 -0.15
C PHE A 54 -13.19 -4.40 1.25
N THR A 55 -13.21 -5.37 2.17
CA THR A 55 -12.60 -5.25 3.51
C THR A 55 -11.09 -5.52 3.47
N HIS A 56 -10.42 -5.23 4.59
CA HIS A 56 -9.02 -5.61 4.77
C HIS A 56 -8.79 -7.13 4.65
N GLU A 57 -9.68 -7.96 5.22
CA GLU A 57 -9.52 -9.41 5.14
C GLU A 57 -9.69 -9.92 3.71
N GLU A 58 -10.63 -9.36 2.97
CA GLU A 58 -10.86 -9.70 1.56
C GLU A 58 -9.67 -9.32 0.70
N LEU A 59 -9.12 -8.11 0.88
CA LEU A 59 -7.91 -7.68 0.18
C LEU A 59 -6.73 -8.63 0.44
N SER A 60 -6.53 -9.04 1.70
CA SER A 60 -5.49 -10.01 2.07
C SER A 60 -5.68 -11.36 1.37
N LYS A 61 -6.92 -11.85 1.27
CA LYS A 61 -7.24 -13.08 0.53
C LYS A 61 -6.94 -12.94 -0.96
N GLU A 62 -7.29 -11.81 -1.58
CA GLU A 62 -7.01 -11.57 -2.99
C GLU A 62 -5.50 -11.47 -3.27
N LEU A 63 -4.75 -10.80 -2.40
CA LEU A 63 -3.29 -10.73 -2.49
C LEU A 63 -2.62 -12.11 -2.38
N ASN A 64 -3.20 -13.03 -1.61
CA ASN A 64 -2.68 -14.39 -1.50
C ASN A 64 -2.81 -15.22 -2.79
N LYS A 65 -3.79 -14.89 -3.64
CA LYS A 65 -3.95 -15.51 -4.96
C LYS A 65 -2.90 -15.03 -5.96
N GLN A 66 -2.29 -13.88 -5.72
CA GLN A 66 -1.25 -13.32 -6.56
C GLN A 66 0.12 -13.92 -6.22
N PHE A 67 0.96 -14.08 -7.24
CA PHE A 67 2.34 -14.55 -7.08
C PHE A 67 3.26 -13.40 -6.66
N ILE A 68 3.14 -12.99 -5.38
CA ILE A 68 3.93 -11.94 -4.75
C ILE A 68 4.92 -12.59 -3.77
N ASP A 69 6.12 -12.04 -3.66
CA ASP A 69 7.11 -12.44 -2.67
C ASP A 69 6.54 -12.42 -1.24
N GLU A 70 6.88 -13.44 -0.44
CA GLU A 70 6.33 -13.62 0.91
C GLU A 70 6.72 -12.49 1.86
N SER A 71 7.92 -11.91 1.71
CA SER A 71 8.35 -10.75 2.50
C SER A 71 7.51 -9.53 2.15
N LEU A 72 7.28 -9.28 0.86
CA LEU A 72 6.45 -8.18 0.40
C LEU A 72 4.98 -8.36 0.80
N LYS A 73 4.43 -9.59 0.75
CA LYS A 73 3.08 -9.89 1.26
C LYS A 73 2.95 -9.51 2.74
N LYS A 74 3.90 -9.91 3.58
CA LYS A 74 3.92 -9.55 5.00
C LYS A 74 3.99 -8.04 5.21
N GLN A 75 4.80 -7.33 4.41
CA GLN A 75 4.87 -5.87 4.45
C GLN A 75 3.51 -5.24 4.12
N ILE A 76 2.84 -5.71 3.06
CA ILE A 76 1.52 -5.21 2.67
C ILE A 76 0.48 -5.47 3.75
N VAL A 77 0.43 -6.68 4.31
CA VAL A 77 -0.52 -7.02 5.39
C VAL A 77 -0.26 -6.18 6.64
N GLY A 78 1.00 -5.98 7.03
CA GLY A 78 1.36 -5.13 8.16
C GLY A 78 0.98 -3.66 7.94
N PHE A 79 1.20 -3.15 6.73
CA PHE A 79 0.78 -1.81 6.33
C PHE A 79 -0.74 -1.65 6.41
N LEU A 80 -1.50 -2.58 5.83
CA LEU A 80 -2.96 -2.51 5.81
C LEU A 80 -3.57 -2.67 7.21
N ALA A 81 -2.98 -3.49 8.08
CA ALA A 81 -3.40 -3.62 9.47
C ALA A 81 -3.26 -2.29 10.23
N ARG A 82 -2.14 -1.56 10.04
CA ARG A 82 -1.96 -0.22 10.63
C ARG A 82 -2.94 0.80 10.05
N LEU A 83 -3.16 0.77 8.74
CA LEU A 83 -4.13 1.64 8.08
C LEU A 83 -5.55 1.41 8.62
N SER A 84 -5.94 0.15 8.77
CA SER A 84 -7.21 -0.26 9.40
C SER A 84 -7.31 0.21 10.84
N PHE A 85 -6.24 0.07 11.62
CA PHE A 85 -6.21 0.57 13.01
C PHE A 85 -6.54 2.06 13.09
N PHE A 86 -5.97 2.91 12.23
CA PHE A 86 -6.29 4.34 12.21
C PHE A 86 -7.71 4.63 11.74
N GLN A 87 -8.28 3.80 10.86
CA GLN A 87 -9.65 3.95 10.40
C GLN A 87 -10.68 3.67 11.51
N PHE A 88 -10.42 2.67 12.36
CA PHE A 88 -11.38 2.22 13.37
C PHE A 88 -11.11 2.79 14.77
N ASN A 89 -9.91 3.27 15.05
CA ASN A 89 -9.57 3.86 16.35
C ASN A 89 -9.85 5.37 16.35
N THR A 90 -11.09 5.75 16.64
CA THR A 90 -11.50 7.16 16.74
C THR A 90 -10.86 7.91 17.90
N ALA A 91 -10.36 7.20 18.92
CA ALA A 91 -9.73 7.82 20.08
C ALA A 91 -8.33 8.38 19.77
N GLN A 92 -7.66 7.86 18.74
CA GLN A 92 -6.30 8.26 18.37
C GLN A 92 -6.22 8.55 16.88
N GLN A 93 -6.54 9.79 16.51
CA GLN A 93 -6.33 10.24 15.15
C GLN A 93 -4.83 10.26 14.80
N PRO A 94 -4.44 9.79 13.60
CA PRO A 94 -3.05 9.78 13.19
C PRO A 94 -2.54 11.21 13.06
N THR A 95 -1.31 11.45 13.50
CA THR A 95 -0.64 12.74 13.30
C THR A 95 -0.34 12.95 11.81
N GLN A 96 -0.13 14.21 11.41
CA GLN A 96 0.23 14.53 10.03
C GLN A 96 1.53 13.83 9.58
N GLU A 97 2.49 13.67 10.50
CA GLU A 97 3.72 12.93 10.24
C GLU A 97 3.45 11.43 10.01
N GLN A 98 2.59 10.81 10.82
CA GLN A 98 2.18 9.42 10.64
C GLN A 98 1.49 9.21 9.29
N LEU A 99 0.60 10.11 8.88
CA LEU A 99 -0.05 10.07 7.56
C LEU A 99 0.97 10.19 6.41
N ARG A 100 1.94 11.09 6.52
CA ARG A 100 3.03 11.21 5.52
C ARG A 100 3.86 9.93 5.44
N ASN A 101 4.23 9.37 6.59
CA ASN A 101 4.99 8.12 6.64
C ASN A 101 4.22 6.95 6.02
N MET A 102 2.91 6.87 6.25
CA MET A 102 2.06 5.88 5.58
C MET A 102 2.02 6.05 4.06
N ILE A 103 1.92 7.28 3.55
CA ILE A 103 1.96 7.53 2.10
C ILE A 103 3.32 7.14 1.49
N VAL A 104 4.42 7.47 2.18
CA VAL A 104 5.78 7.11 1.73
C VAL A 104 5.97 5.59 1.73
N GLU A 105 5.54 4.91 2.79
CA GLU A 105 5.56 3.45 2.86
C GLU A 105 4.74 2.82 1.74
N PHE A 106 3.55 3.37 1.48
CA PHE A 106 2.70 2.92 0.39
C PHE A 106 3.35 3.09 -0.99
N LYS A 107 4.06 4.21 -1.21
CA LYS A 107 4.88 4.42 -2.42
C LYS A 107 5.94 3.32 -2.59
N ASN A 108 6.59 2.91 -1.51
CA ASN A 108 7.58 1.84 -1.53
C ASN A 108 6.95 0.48 -1.84
N ILE A 109 5.77 0.19 -1.28
CA ILE A 109 5.00 -1.02 -1.61
C ILE A 109 4.68 -1.09 -3.11
N ILE A 110 4.19 0.01 -3.70
CA ILE A 110 3.89 0.08 -5.15
C ILE A 110 5.15 -0.18 -5.98
N ASN A 111 6.28 0.42 -5.59
CA ASN A 111 7.55 0.22 -6.27
C ASN A 111 7.96 -1.25 -6.29
N ASN A 112 7.88 -1.91 -5.14
CA ASN A 112 8.29 -3.30 -4.97
C ASN A 112 7.35 -4.28 -5.67
N LEU A 113 6.03 -4.04 -5.63
CA LEU A 113 5.04 -4.87 -6.31
C LEU A 113 5.28 -4.96 -7.82
N ILE A 114 5.61 -3.83 -8.46
CA ILE A 114 5.68 -3.75 -9.92
C ILE A 114 7.08 -4.10 -10.44
N LEU A 115 8.15 -3.82 -9.68
CA LEU A 115 9.51 -4.23 -10.05
C LEU A 115 9.69 -5.76 -10.00
N PHE A 116 9.04 -6.43 -9.04
CA PHE A 116 9.14 -7.87 -8.89
C PHE A 116 8.63 -8.62 -10.15
N GLU A 117 7.57 -8.15 -10.77
CA GLU A 117 7.03 -8.75 -11.99
C GLU A 117 7.93 -8.56 -13.22
N GLU A 118 8.63 -7.41 -13.30
CA GLU A 118 9.58 -7.14 -14.37
C GLU A 118 10.77 -8.10 -14.31
N GLN A 119 11.28 -8.36 -13.10
CA GLN A 119 12.38 -9.32 -12.88
C GLN A 119 11.98 -10.75 -13.21
N GLN A 120 10.77 -11.20 -12.82
CA GLN A 120 10.32 -12.56 -13.12
C GLN A 120 10.19 -12.84 -14.62
N LYS A 121 9.69 -11.87 -15.41
CA LYS A 121 9.60 -12.05 -16.86
C LYS A 121 10.98 -12.20 -17.48
N ASN A 122 11.94 -11.37 -17.09
CA ASN A 122 13.29 -11.39 -17.62
C ASN A 122 14.04 -12.69 -17.27
N GLN A 123 13.83 -13.25 -16.09
CA GLN A 123 14.38 -14.57 -15.71
C GLN A 123 13.77 -15.71 -16.54
N SER A 124 12.45 -15.70 -16.77
CA SER A 124 11.80 -16.77 -17.55
C SER A 124 12.27 -16.82 -19.02
N VAL A 125 12.64 -15.66 -19.59
CA VAL A 125 13.11 -15.58 -20.98
C VAL A 125 14.54 -16.08 -21.09
N THR A 126 15.43 -15.69 -20.18
CA THR A 126 16.83 -16.14 -20.19
C THR A 126 16.98 -17.63 -19.85
N GLU A 127 16.14 -18.18 -18.96
CA GLU A 127 16.09 -19.62 -18.68
C GLU A 127 15.59 -20.44 -19.88
N LYS A 128 14.59 -19.93 -20.62
CA LYS A 128 14.11 -20.56 -21.85
C LYS A 128 15.16 -20.52 -22.96
N ILE A 129 15.92 -19.44 -23.09
CA ILE A 129 17.03 -19.34 -24.06
C ILE A 129 18.19 -20.26 -23.66
N GLY A 130 18.54 -20.31 -22.37
CA GLY A 130 19.62 -21.15 -21.87
C GLY A 130 19.36 -22.65 -22.04
N THR A 131 18.12 -23.09 -21.87
CA THR A 131 17.72 -24.48 -22.13
C THR A 131 17.70 -24.82 -23.62
N PHE A 132 17.37 -23.86 -24.50
CA PHE A 132 17.46 -24.05 -25.94
C PHE A 132 18.91 -24.18 -26.42
N LEU A 133 19.83 -23.35 -25.91
CA LEU A 133 21.25 -23.41 -26.25
C LEU A 133 21.93 -24.68 -25.70
N LYS A 134 21.58 -25.12 -24.49
CA LYS A 134 22.07 -26.42 -23.96
C LYS A 134 21.62 -27.61 -24.82
N LYS A 135 20.44 -27.55 -25.44
CA LYS A 135 19.97 -28.61 -26.37
C LYS A 135 20.74 -28.62 -27.70
N ILE A 136 21.26 -27.48 -28.15
CA ILE A 136 22.02 -27.37 -29.40
C ILE A 136 23.48 -27.82 -29.21
N ILE A 137 24.07 -27.65 -28.02
CA ILE A 137 25.49 -27.94 -27.75
C ILE A 137 25.77 -29.42 -27.41
N VAL A 138 24.77 -30.24 -27.05
CA VAL A 138 24.99 -31.65 -26.62
C VAL A 138 24.97 -32.69 -27.77
N LYS A 139 25.17 -32.27 -29.02
CA LYS A 139 25.35 -33.20 -30.16
C LYS A 139 26.77 -33.29 -30.70
N GLU A 140 27.77 -32.96 -29.89
CA GLU A 140 29.15 -33.31 -30.22
C GLU A 140 29.43 -34.78 -29.90
N ARG A 141 29.57 -35.57 -30.97
CA ARG A 141 30.04 -36.95 -30.97
C ARG A 141 31.36 -37.05 -30.17
N PRO A 142 31.63 -38.18 -29.48
CA PRO A 142 32.89 -38.39 -28.81
C PRO A 142 34.03 -38.48 -29.84
N VAL A 143 34.69 -37.36 -30.11
CA VAL A 143 35.91 -37.33 -30.93
C VAL A 143 37.05 -37.87 -30.06
N ARG A 144 37.55 -39.05 -30.42
CA ARG A 144 38.79 -39.65 -29.91
C ARG A 144 39.91 -38.61 -29.97
N ARG A 145 40.33 -38.12 -28.80
CA ARG A 145 41.51 -37.26 -28.65
C ARG A 145 42.77 -38.05 -29.01
N LYS A 146 43.29 -37.85 -30.22
CA LYS A 146 44.72 -37.98 -30.46
C LYS A 146 45.37 -36.66 -30.10
N ARG A 147 46.30 -36.69 -29.14
CA ARG A 147 47.16 -35.56 -28.78
C ARG A 147 47.98 -35.18 -30.02
N ILE A 148 47.78 -33.97 -30.50
CA ILE A 148 48.75 -33.28 -31.35
C ILE A 148 48.94 -31.91 -30.71
N ALA A 149 50.13 -31.69 -30.18
CA ALA A 149 50.59 -30.36 -29.83
C ALA A 149 50.97 -29.67 -31.15
N LEU A 150 50.41 -28.50 -31.43
CA LEU A 150 51.13 -27.50 -32.23
C LEU A 150 50.51 -26.10 -32.09
N ASN A 151 51.44 -25.16 -32.09
CA ASN A 151 51.37 -23.72 -31.94
C ASN A 151 50.48 -22.94 -32.92
N SER A 152 50.29 -21.68 -32.54
CA SER A 152 50.28 -20.45 -33.35
C SER A 152 48.97 -19.94 -33.98
N VAL A 153 48.60 -18.74 -33.48
CA VAL A 153 48.21 -17.52 -34.21
C VAL A 153 46.92 -17.55 -35.05
N GLN A 154 45.93 -16.78 -34.59
CA GLN A 154 45.24 -15.80 -35.44
C GLN A 154 44.62 -14.70 -34.58
N GLN A 155 45.16 -13.49 -34.70
CA GLN A 155 44.55 -12.26 -34.22
C GLN A 155 43.33 -11.96 -35.10
N VAL A 156 42.15 -11.95 -34.50
CA VAL A 156 40.93 -11.42 -35.11
C VAL A 156 40.86 -9.94 -34.75
N SER A 157 40.99 -9.10 -35.76
CA SER A 157 40.78 -7.66 -35.68
C SER A 157 39.36 -7.36 -35.22
N GLN A 158 39.21 -6.82 -34.02
CA GLN A 158 37.96 -6.20 -33.57
C GLN A 158 37.93 -4.78 -34.12
N GLU A 159 36.95 -4.48 -34.96
CA GLU A 159 36.61 -3.10 -35.31
C GLU A 159 36.17 -2.35 -34.04
N PRO A 160 36.63 -1.11 -33.81
CA PRO A 160 36.22 -0.32 -32.68
C PRO A 160 34.76 0.12 -32.88
N ILE A 161 33.85 -0.49 -32.14
CA ILE A 161 32.48 0.02 -32.00
C ILE A 161 32.58 1.28 -31.12
N ASP A 162 32.36 2.42 -31.75
CA ASP A 162 32.39 3.75 -31.16
C ASP A 162 31.22 3.94 -30.16
N ASN A 163 31.42 3.49 -28.92
CA ASN A 163 30.49 3.66 -27.80
C ASN A 163 30.81 4.91 -26.94
N GLN A 164 31.60 5.85 -27.45
CA GLN A 164 32.00 7.04 -26.71
C GLN A 164 30.83 7.90 -26.17
N PRO A 165 29.68 8.10 -26.87
CA PRO A 165 28.67 9.05 -26.36
C PRO A 165 27.93 8.57 -25.10
N LEU A 166 27.75 7.26 -24.93
CA LEU A 166 27.04 6.69 -23.76
C LEU A 166 27.89 6.75 -22.48
N GLN A 167 29.20 6.56 -22.61
CA GLN A 167 30.10 6.60 -21.46
C GLN A 167 30.30 8.04 -20.97
N THR A 168 30.31 9.03 -21.88
CA THR A 168 30.36 10.45 -21.51
C THR A 168 29.08 10.92 -20.83
N MET A 169 27.91 10.51 -21.32
CA MET A 169 26.62 10.83 -20.68
C MET A 169 26.54 10.29 -19.24
N PHE A 170 26.92 9.02 -19.02
CA PHE A 170 26.84 8.41 -17.69
C PHE A 170 27.80 9.06 -16.69
N MET A 171 28.99 9.48 -17.14
CA MET A 171 29.94 10.22 -16.31
C MET A 171 29.44 11.63 -15.95
N GLN A 172 28.70 12.29 -16.85
CA GLN A 172 28.15 13.63 -16.61
C GLN A 172 26.98 13.58 -15.62
N GLU A 173 26.15 12.55 -15.70
CA GLU A 173 25.01 12.32 -14.81
C GLU A 173 25.44 11.97 -13.37
N GLN A 174 26.53 11.21 -13.20
CA GLN A 174 27.11 10.97 -11.87
C GLN A 174 27.71 12.25 -11.24
N ARG A 175 28.27 13.16 -12.06
CA ARG A 175 28.81 14.43 -11.58
C ARG A 175 27.69 15.37 -11.09
N THR A 176 26.57 15.45 -11.81
CA THR A 176 25.41 16.25 -11.38
C THR A 176 24.77 15.68 -10.12
N PHE A 177 24.64 14.36 -10.02
CA PHE A 177 24.11 13.71 -8.81
C PHE A 177 24.98 13.97 -7.57
N ASN A 178 26.31 13.89 -7.71
CA ASN A 178 27.23 14.16 -6.60
C ASN A 178 27.22 15.64 -6.20
N GLN A 179 27.09 16.58 -7.14
CA GLN A 179 26.96 18.01 -6.83
C GLN A 179 25.66 18.35 -6.11
N GLU A 180 24.54 17.72 -6.45
CA GLU A 180 23.27 17.90 -5.73
C GLU A 180 23.33 17.33 -4.31
N LYS A 181 23.95 16.17 -4.14
CA LYS A 181 24.16 15.56 -2.82
C LYS A 181 25.05 16.42 -1.92
N GLU A 182 26.06 17.08 -2.50
CA GLU A 182 26.94 18.00 -1.76
C GLU A 182 26.26 19.34 -1.42
N LYS A 183 25.34 19.81 -2.27
CA LYS A 183 24.50 20.99 -1.95
C LYS A 183 23.50 20.70 -0.83
N GLN A 184 22.91 19.50 -0.79
CA GLN A 184 21.99 19.09 0.28
C GLN A 184 22.70 18.89 1.63
N SER A 185 23.91 18.31 1.64
CA SER A 185 24.66 18.09 2.88
C SER A 185 25.14 19.39 3.53
N ARG A 186 25.30 20.48 2.76
CA ARG A 186 25.66 21.81 3.29
C ARG A 186 24.48 22.60 3.88
N GLN A 187 23.23 22.24 3.59
CA GLN A 187 22.04 22.91 4.14
C GLN A 187 21.52 22.30 5.46
N LEU A 188 21.93 21.07 5.79
CA LEU A 188 21.52 20.37 7.01
C LEU A 188 22.05 20.98 8.34
N PRO A 189 23.26 21.55 8.43
CA PRO A 189 23.80 22.05 9.71
C PRO A 189 23.13 23.34 10.22
N GLU A 190 22.49 24.10 9.33
CA GLU A 190 21.96 25.42 9.68
C GLU A 190 20.57 25.34 10.33
N GLN A 191 19.74 24.37 9.93
CA GLN A 191 18.42 24.13 10.55
C GLN A 191 18.53 23.49 11.96
N GLN A 192 19.59 22.72 12.22
CA GLN A 192 19.83 22.15 13.55
C GLN A 192 20.32 23.18 14.57
N ARG A 193 20.93 24.30 14.13
CA ARG A 193 21.33 25.39 15.02
C ARG A 193 20.16 26.25 15.51
N VAL A 194 19.09 26.37 14.73
CA VAL A 194 17.92 27.18 15.11
C VAL A 194 17.02 26.45 16.12
N GLN A 195 16.99 25.11 16.12
CA GLN A 195 16.15 24.34 17.07
C GLN A 195 16.74 24.21 18.49
N GLN A 196 18.05 24.47 18.69
CA GLN A 196 18.65 24.38 20.03
C GLN A 196 18.47 25.64 20.91
N GLN A 197 17.87 26.72 20.38
CA GLN A 197 17.64 27.95 21.15
C GLN A 197 16.22 28.12 21.72
N ILE A 198 15.34 27.11 21.57
CA ILE A 198 13.97 27.14 22.14
C ILE A 198 13.77 25.90 23.02
N ALA A 199 14.51 25.84 24.13
CA ALA A 199 14.22 24.89 25.21
C ALA A 199 13.43 25.63 26.31
N PRO A 200 12.11 25.44 26.44
CA PRO A 200 11.38 25.97 27.57
C PRO A 200 11.77 25.25 28.87
N SER A 201 11.92 26.05 29.92
CA SER A 201 12.32 25.65 31.26
C SER A 201 11.38 24.58 31.85
N ARG A 202 11.93 23.42 32.23
CA ARG A 202 11.22 22.30 32.89
C ARG A 202 10.90 22.60 34.35
N LYS A 203 9.99 23.55 34.61
CA LYS A 203 9.29 23.67 35.89
C LYS A 203 7.80 23.86 35.58
N ASN A 204 6.95 22.93 36.04
CA ASN A 204 5.49 22.85 35.91
C ASN A 204 4.94 21.90 34.83
N MET A 205 5.21 20.60 34.93
CA MET A 205 4.45 19.56 34.21
C MET A 205 4.08 18.36 35.10
N GLU A 206 3.73 18.60 36.36
CA GLU A 206 2.89 17.68 37.13
C GLU A 206 1.47 18.23 37.09
N THR A 207 0.62 17.72 36.18
CA THR A 207 -0.88 17.73 36.23
C THR A 207 -1.54 17.40 34.88
N PHE A 208 -0.97 16.56 34.02
CA PHE A 208 -1.73 16.05 32.86
C PHE A 208 -1.42 14.57 32.60
N PHE A 209 -1.80 13.72 33.55
CA PHE A 209 -2.09 12.34 33.22
C PHE A 209 -3.53 12.28 32.68
N PRO A 210 -3.77 11.77 31.46
CA PRO A 210 -5.13 11.48 31.03
C PRO A 210 -5.72 10.47 32.02
N LYS A 211 -6.93 10.79 32.51
CA LYS A 211 -7.75 9.88 33.31
C LYS A 211 -7.76 8.51 32.62
N LYS A 212 -7.50 7.46 33.41
CA LYS A 212 -7.78 6.06 33.07
C LYS A 212 -9.06 6.00 32.25
N GLU A 213 -8.98 5.43 31.05
CA GLU A 213 -10.16 5.06 30.26
C GLU A 213 -11.08 4.26 31.19
N GLU A 214 -12.24 4.85 31.50
CA GLU A 214 -13.26 4.17 32.27
C GLU A 214 -13.65 2.90 31.49
N PRO A 215 -13.75 1.74 32.15
CA PRO A 215 -14.17 0.51 31.49
C PRO A 215 -15.49 0.76 30.77
N ILE A 216 -15.54 0.39 29.48
CA ILE A 216 -16.77 0.42 28.68
C ILE A 216 -17.85 -0.24 29.53
N PRO A 217 -18.93 0.46 29.92
CA PRO A 217 -19.95 -0.11 30.77
C PRO A 217 -20.44 -1.39 30.12
N GLU A 218 -20.45 -2.48 30.90
CA GLU A 218 -21.09 -3.73 30.51
C GLU A 218 -22.54 -3.39 30.16
N PHE A 219 -22.84 -3.27 28.87
CA PHE A 219 -24.16 -2.92 28.41
C PHE A 219 -25.08 -4.06 28.80
N LYS A 220 -25.91 -3.84 29.83
CA LYS A 220 -27.10 -4.66 30.07
C LYS A 220 -27.81 -4.82 28.74
N GLU A 221 -28.06 -6.05 28.33
CA GLU A 221 -28.70 -6.38 27.06
C GLU A 221 -29.97 -5.51 26.90
N LEU A 222 -29.90 -4.55 25.99
CA LEU A 222 -31.02 -3.66 25.69
C LEU A 222 -31.99 -4.45 24.83
N GLU A 223 -33.03 -5.02 25.45
CA GLU A 223 -33.97 -5.91 24.77
C GLU A 223 -34.98 -5.18 23.86
N ASP A 224 -35.09 -3.85 23.96
CA ASP A 224 -36.08 -3.07 23.19
C ASP A 224 -35.52 -2.57 21.83
N PRO A 225 -36.03 -3.08 20.70
CA PRO A 225 -35.63 -2.62 19.36
C PRO A 225 -35.81 -1.12 19.16
N GLN A 226 -36.84 -0.51 19.77
CA GLN A 226 -37.16 0.90 19.57
C GLN A 226 -36.13 1.82 20.25
N MET A 227 -35.63 1.40 21.41
CA MET A 227 -34.54 2.09 22.08
C MET A 227 -33.24 2.04 21.25
N LEU A 228 -32.89 0.85 20.71
CA LEU A 228 -31.73 0.71 19.84
C LEU A 228 -31.83 1.55 18.56
N ILE A 229 -33.01 1.59 17.92
CA ILE A 229 -33.25 2.44 16.75
C ILE A 229 -32.98 3.92 17.08
N SER A 230 -33.47 4.40 18.23
CA SER A 230 -33.23 5.77 18.68
C SER A 230 -31.76 6.05 18.96
N LEU A 231 -31.07 5.14 19.66
CA LEU A 231 -29.64 5.28 19.97
C LEU A 231 -28.80 5.30 18.70
N ILE A 232 -29.07 4.40 17.73
CA ILE A 232 -28.37 4.41 16.44
C ILE A 232 -28.58 5.74 15.72
N GLY A 233 -29.80 6.29 15.73
CA GLY A 233 -30.09 7.60 15.15
C GLY A 233 -29.27 8.73 15.78
N GLN A 234 -29.11 8.71 17.11
CA GLN A 234 -28.28 9.68 17.84
C GLN A 234 -26.80 9.56 17.48
N GLU A 235 -26.27 8.34 17.43
CA GLU A 235 -24.86 8.09 17.06
C GLU A 235 -24.57 8.49 15.61
N ILE A 236 -25.51 8.24 14.68
CA ILE A 236 -25.41 8.71 13.30
C ILE A 236 -25.37 10.24 13.25
N ALA A 237 -26.25 10.92 14.00
CA ALA A 237 -26.30 12.37 14.06
C ALA A 237 -25.02 12.98 14.68
N ALA A 238 -24.40 12.26 15.62
CA ALA A 238 -23.11 12.62 16.22
C ALA A 238 -21.89 12.25 15.35
N HIS A 239 -22.10 11.72 14.14
CA HIS A 239 -21.06 11.21 13.25
C HIS A 239 -20.18 10.09 13.88
N ASN A 240 -20.69 9.37 14.88
CA ASN A 240 -20.01 8.24 15.51
C ASN A 240 -20.38 6.92 14.80
N THR A 241 -19.81 6.75 13.60
CA THR A 241 -20.15 5.62 12.70
C THR A 241 -19.81 4.25 13.30
N TYR A 242 -18.76 4.17 14.12
CA TYR A 242 -18.35 2.92 14.76
C TYR A 242 -19.39 2.45 15.78
N HIS A 243 -19.81 3.32 16.71
CA HIS A 243 -20.79 2.96 17.73
C HIS A 243 -22.16 2.65 17.09
N ALA A 244 -22.56 3.46 16.09
CA ALA A 244 -23.77 3.22 15.31
C ALA A 244 -23.79 1.84 14.62
N ARG A 245 -22.66 1.42 14.01
CA ARG A 245 -22.55 0.09 13.38
C ARG A 245 -22.62 -1.06 14.39
N ASN A 246 -22.05 -0.87 15.59
CA ASN A 246 -22.12 -1.89 16.65
C ASN A 246 -23.54 -2.02 17.22
N LEU A 247 -24.23 -0.91 17.48
CA LEU A 247 -25.62 -0.91 17.89
C LEU A 247 -26.53 -1.51 16.80
N TYR A 248 -26.25 -1.26 15.52
CA TYR A 248 -26.98 -1.89 14.41
C TYR A 248 -26.83 -3.42 14.39
N LYS A 249 -25.64 -3.96 14.68
CA LYS A 249 -25.46 -5.42 14.81
C LYS A 249 -26.31 -6.01 15.94
N GLN A 250 -26.42 -5.30 17.07
CA GLN A 250 -27.31 -5.70 18.17
C GLN A 250 -28.79 -5.62 17.76
N LEU A 251 -29.18 -4.55 17.08
CA LEU A 251 -30.53 -4.41 16.55
C LEU A 251 -30.88 -5.57 15.61
N MET A 252 -29.95 -5.98 14.74
CA MET A 252 -30.16 -7.12 13.82
C MET A 252 -30.30 -8.45 14.56
N SER A 253 -29.55 -8.67 15.64
CA SER A 253 -29.67 -9.91 16.43
C SER A 253 -31.05 -10.02 17.09
N ILE A 254 -31.58 -8.91 17.61
CA ILE A 254 -32.92 -8.84 18.19
C ILE A 254 -33.99 -8.95 17.09
N TYR A 255 -33.86 -8.18 16.01
CA TYR A 255 -34.80 -8.18 14.89
C TYR A 255 -35.00 -9.58 14.30
N ASN A 256 -33.92 -10.35 14.15
CA ASN A 256 -33.99 -11.72 13.62
C ASN A 256 -34.75 -12.70 14.53
N ARG A 257 -34.79 -12.43 15.85
CA ARG A 257 -35.53 -13.22 16.84
C ARG A 257 -36.99 -12.81 16.98
N LEU A 258 -37.41 -11.68 16.41
CA LEU A 258 -38.80 -11.21 16.50
C LEU A 258 -39.75 -12.10 15.68
N PRO A 259 -41.03 -12.24 16.11
CA PRO A 259 -42.08 -12.82 15.28
C PRO A 259 -42.28 -12.03 13.97
N ASP A 260 -42.73 -12.70 12.91
CA ASP A 260 -42.85 -12.10 11.57
C ASP A 260 -43.73 -10.85 11.53
N GLN A 261 -44.80 -10.82 12.32
CA GLN A 261 -45.67 -9.65 12.45
C GLN A 261 -44.90 -8.42 12.95
N LYS A 262 -44.02 -8.60 13.96
CA LYS A 262 -43.18 -7.52 14.48
C LYS A 262 -42.03 -7.18 13.54
N LYS A 263 -41.47 -8.16 12.83
CA LYS A 263 -40.46 -7.90 11.78
C LYS A 263 -40.99 -6.94 10.73
N HIS A 264 -42.21 -7.18 10.22
CA HIS A 264 -42.85 -6.27 9.27
C HIS A 264 -43.02 -4.85 9.82
N GLN A 265 -43.37 -4.71 11.11
CA GLN A 265 -43.48 -3.42 11.77
C GLN A 265 -42.14 -2.67 11.84
N TYR A 266 -41.04 -3.38 12.14
CA TYR A 266 -39.73 -2.75 12.32
C TYR A 266 -38.90 -2.63 11.03
N TYR A 267 -39.26 -3.36 9.98
CA TYR A 267 -38.49 -3.41 8.72
C TYR A 267 -38.16 -2.03 8.12
N PRO A 268 -39.10 -1.06 8.04
CA PRO A 268 -38.80 0.26 7.47
C PRO A 268 -37.67 0.98 8.22
N PHE A 269 -37.64 0.87 9.54
CA PHE A 269 -36.63 1.53 10.39
C PHE A 269 -35.26 0.87 10.25
N VAL A 270 -35.23 -0.48 10.25
CA VAL A 270 -33.99 -1.25 10.04
C VAL A 270 -33.41 -0.95 8.66
N SER A 271 -34.26 -0.89 7.63
CA SER A 271 -33.85 -0.55 6.26
C SER A 271 -33.32 0.88 6.14
N ASP A 272 -33.99 1.87 6.76
CA ASP A 272 -33.52 3.26 6.79
C ASP A 272 -32.15 3.38 7.46
N ILE A 273 -31.98 2.77 8.64
CA ILE A 273 -30.68 2.75 9.34
C ILE A 273 -29.59 2.13 8.47
N TYR A 274 -29.87 1.00 7.81
CA TYR A 274 -28.91 0.36 6.90
C TYR A 274 -28.48 1.30 5.77
N ASN A 275 -29.45 1.96 5.13
CA ASN A 275 -29.17 2.88 4.03
C ASN A 275 -28.32 4.08 4.50
N ARG A 276 -28.61 4.63 5.68
CA ARG A 276 -27.82 5.71 6.27
C ARG A 276 -26.39 5.27 6.59
N LEU A 277 -26.23 4.11 7.23
CA LEU A 277 -24.90 3.56 7.55
C LEU A 277 -24.08 3.15 6.33
N ARG A 278 -24.72 2.92 5.18
CA ARG A 278 -24.06 2.63 3.90
C ARG A 278 -23.50 3.88 3.23
N VAL A 279 -24.15 5.03 3.40
CA VAL A 279 -23.75 6.31 2.77
C VAL A 279 -22.63 7.00 3.55
N ILE A 280 -22.48 6.68 4.84
CA ILE A 280 -21.48 7.25 5.76
C ILE A 280 -20.30 6.29 5.92
#